data_AF-A0A5M3MXH8-F1
#
_entry.id   AF-A0A5M3MXH8-F1
#
_cell.length_a   1.000
_cell.length_b   1.000
_cell.length_c   1.000
_cell.angle_alpha   90.00
_cell.angle_beta   90.00
_cell.angle_gamma   90.00
#
_symmetry.space_group_name_H-M   'P 1'
#
loop_
_entity.id
_entity.type
_entity.pdbx_description
1 polymer ?
#
loop_
_entity_poly.entity_id
_entity_poly.type
_entity_poly.pdbx_seq_one_letter_code
_entity_poly.pdbx_strand_id
1 'polypeptide(L)'
;MEEANKIMPPFNRDKMPQFTRMPNPAFTWEKDEWTAIDSKKEDPQRMYKIMIGGVCPRPIAFISTRDENGVDNISPYSGFTVNIVSEPFLEQVNASAVDAPFGFSEWELCRLIKAPTVWADAPRVKESAFSMECELYKEIEIIHPTTKKHTATTYMALVKHVHVRNDMWNERGNIELTRLRPVSRSGDISFTRTGDGLRVLRPQSAKEEGNVRTFMQKLKEEGGVDVSEHGRTEVHGTGGHMTGWEHTEGGPCEQRPC
;
A
#
# COMPACT_ATOMS: atom_id res chain seq x y z
N MET A 1 -15.95 13.73 29.11
CA MET A 1 -15.83 12.29 28.74
C MET A 1 -17.19 11.58 28.69
N GLU A 2 -18.04 11.75 29.71
CA GLU A 2 -19.32 11.03 29.81
C GLU A 2 -20.39 11.54 28.81
N GLU A 3 -20.41 12.83 28.49
CA GLU A 3 -21.29 13.39 27.44
C GLU A 3 -20.85 13.03 26.02
N ALA A 4 -19.55 12.95 25.75
CA ALA A 4 -19.03 12.53 24.45
C ALA A 4 -19.39 11.06 24.12
N ASN A 5 -19.48 10.21 25.15
CA ASN A 5 -19.96 8.83 25.02
C ASN A 5 -21.44 8.72 24.64
N LYS A 6 -22.26 9.76 24.83
CA LYS A 6 -23.69 9.76 24.47
C LYS A 6 -23.95 10.14 23.01
N ILE A 7 -22.99 10.80 22.36
CA ILE A 7 -23.12 11.32 20.98
C ILE A 7 -22.62 10.30 19.94
N MET A 8 -21.63 9.48 20.30
CA MET A 8 -21.17 8.38 19.46
C MET A 8 -22.14 7.20 19.53
N PRO A 9 -22.36 6.44 18.43
CA PRO A 9 -23.16 5.23 18.48
C PRO A 9 -22.61 4.30 19.58
N PRO A 10 -23.48 3.74 20.44
CA PRO A 10 -23.05 2.89 21.54
C PRO A 10 -22.29 1.69 20.97
N PHE A 11 -21.18 1.33 21.63
CA PHE A 11 -20.36 0.17 21.26
C PHE A 11 -21.22 -1.10 21.30
N ASN A 12 -21.71 -1.54 20.14
CA ASN A 12 -22.59 -2.68 20.02
C ASN A 12 -21.75 -3.94 19.74
N ARG A 13 -21.39 -4.65 20.82
CA ARG A 13 -20.67 -5.92 20.78
C ARG A 13 -21.45 -7.04 20.08
N ASP A 14 -22.76 -6.88 19.92
CA ASP A 14 -23.66 -7.86 19.33
C ASP A 14 -23.88 -7.63 17.83
N LYS A 15 -23.44 -6.50 17.28
CA LYS A 15 -23.55 -6.21 15.84
C LYS A 15 -22.55 -7.05 15.06
N MET A 16 -22.98 -8.20 14.57
CA MET A 16 -22.15 -9.03 13.71
C MET A 16 -21.92 -8.33 12.36
N PRO A 17 -20.68 -8.28 11.85
CA PRO A 17 -20.40 -7.84 10.48
C PRO A 17 -21.20 -8.70 9.49
N GLN A 18 -21.74 -8.09 8.44
CA GLN A 18 -22.21 -8.86 7.29
C GLN A 18 -20.99 -9.41 6.55
N PHE A 19 -20.81 -10.73 6.60
CA PHE A 19 -19.72 -11.40 5.89
C PHE A 19 -20.17 -11.80 4.49
N THR A 20 -19.53 -11.24 3.47
CA THR A 20 -19.62 -11.78 2.11
C THR A 20 -18.66 -12.97 2.00
N ARG A 21 -19.12 -14.10 1.46
CA ARG A 21 -18.25 -15.27 1.21
C ARG A 21 -17.42 -15.02 -0.04
N MET A 22 -16.10 -15.16 0.07
CA MET A 22 -15.17 -15.17 -1.06
C MET A 22 -14.64 -16.60 -1.26
N PRO A 23 -14.66 -17.14 -2.49
CA PRO A 23 -15.31 -16.60 -3.70
C PRO A 23 -16.84 -16.61 -3.58
N ASN A 24 -17.52 -15.78 -4.38
CA ASN A 24 -18.99 -15.80 -4.47
C ASN A 24 -19.43 -17.15 -5.05
N PRO A 25 -20.17 -18.00 -4.29
CA PRO A 25 -20.53 -19.35 -4.75
C PRO A 25 -21.49 -19.35 -5.95
N ALA A 26 -22.18 -18.24 -6.22
CA ALA A 26 -23.09 -18.10 -7.35
C ALA A 26 -22.41 -17.56 -8.63
N PHE A 27 -21.11 -17.25 -8.58
CA PHE A 27 -20.38 -16.65 -9.71
C PHE A 27 -19.62 -17.71 -10.50
N THR A 28 -19.70 -17.65 -11.82
CA THR A 28 -18.92 -18.45 -12.77
C THR A 28 -18.28 -17.54 -13.83
N TRP A 29 -17.08 -17.91 -14.29
CA TRP A 29 -16.32 -17.19 -15.33
C TRP A 29 -16.80 -17.54 -16.74
N GLU A 30 -18.11 -17.53 -17.00
CA GLU A 30 -18.69 -18.00 -18.26
C GLU A 30 -18.83 -16.90 -19.34
N LYS A 31 -18.74 -15.63 -18.94
CA LYS A 31 -18.89 -14.51 -19.87
C LYS A 31 -17.52 -14.03 -20.38
N ASP A 32 -17.31 -14.15 -21.69
CA ASP A 32 -16.12 -13.64 -22.38
C ASP A 32 -16.29 -12.21 -22.93
N GLU A 33 -17.44 -11.57 -22.69
CA GLU A 33 -17.74 -10.22 -23.15
C GLU A 33 -17.02 -9.16 -22.32
N TRP A 34 -16.34 -8.23 -22.99
CA TRP A 34 -15.66 -7.11 -22.36
C TRP A 34 -16.47 -5.82 -22.45
N THR A 35 -16.57 -5.11 -21.34
CA THR A 35 -17.10 -3.73 -21.34
C THR A 35 -15.94 -2.75 -21.30
N ALA A 36 -15.71 -2.04 -22.41
CA ALA A 36 -14.75 -0.93 -22.46
C ALA A 36 -15.41 0.35 -21.94
N ILE A 37 -14.81 0.97 -20.92
CA ILE A 37 -15.31 2.20 -20.30
C ILE A 37 -14.36 3.34 -20.62
N ASP A 38 -14.86 4.38 -21.30
CA ASP A 38 -14.09 5.59 -21.62
C ASP A 38 -14.12 6.55 -20.42
N SER A 39 -12.96 6.75 -19.79
CA SER A 39 -12.83 7.60 -18.61
C SER A 39 -13.15 9.08 -18.84
N LYS A 40 -13.14 9.55 -20.10
CA LYS A 40 -13.49 10.94 -20.43
C LYS A 40 -15.00 11.18 -20.51
N LYS A 41 -15.80 10.12 -20.73
CA LYS A 41 -17.25 10.20 -20.92
C LYS A 41 -18.05 9.75 -19.71
N GLU A 42 -17.43 8.99 -18.81
CA GLU A 42 -18.07 8.46 -17.63
C GLU A 42 -18.17 9.51 -16.51
N ASP A 43 -19.19 9.38 -15.66
CA ASP A 43 -19.31 10.20 -14.46
C ASP A 43 -18.12 9.96 -13.51
N PRO A 44 -17.45 11.01 -12.99
CA PRO A 44 -16.29 10.85 -12.11
C PRO A 44 -16.57 10.04 -10.83
N GLN A 45 -17.77 10.12 -10.25
CA GLN A 45 -18.09 9.34 -9.04
C GLN A 45 -18.28 7.86 -9.37
N ARG A 46 -18.88 7.55 -10.52
CA ARG A 46 -18.98 6.17 -11.01
C ARG A 46 -17.61 5.60 -11.37
N MET A 47 -16.76 6.38 -12.05
CA MET A 47 -15.39 5.99 -12.35
C MET A 47 -14.60 5.71 -11.07
N TYR A 48 -14.71 6.58 -10.06
CA TYR A 48 -14.10 6.36 -8.74
C TYR A 48 -14.54 5.02 -8.13
N LYS A 49 -15.85 4.72 -8.12
CA LYS A 49 -16.39 3.45 -7.60
C LYS A 49 -15.82 2.22 -8.33
N ILE A 50 -15.72 2.30 -9.65
CA ILE A 50 -15.14 1.22 -10.48
C ILE A 50 -13.67 1.02 -10.12
N MET A 51 -12.90 2.12 -10.04
CA MET A 51 -11.46 2.05 -9.75
C MET A 51 -11.18 1.48 -8.35
N ILE A 52 -11.89 1.94 -7.31
CA ILE A 52 -11.67 1.42 -5.95
C ILE A 52 -12.16 -0.02 -5.76
N GLY A 53 -13.09 -0.48 -6.60
CA GLY A 53 -13.59 -1.86 -6.60
C GLY A 53 -12.69 -2.81 -7.40
N GLY A 54 -12.15 -2.35 -8.53
CA GLY A 54 -11.26 -3.14 -9.40
C GLY A 54 -9.83 -3.24 -8.87
N VAL A 55 -9.32 -2.20 -8.20
CA VAL A 55 -7.98 -2.21 -7.61
C VAL A 55 -8.06 -2.61 -6.14
N CYS A 56 -7.96 -3.91 -5.87
CA CYS A 56 -8.02 -4.51 -4.53
C CYS A 56 -7.01 -5.68 -4.42
N PRO A 57 -6.50 -5.99 -3.21
CA PRO A 57 -6.71 -5.31 -1.93
C PRO A 57 -5.84 -4.04 -1.80
N ARG A 58 -6.35 -2.99 -1.14
CA ARG A 58 -5.58 -1.76 -0.86
C ARG A 58 -5.11 -1.77 0.60
N PRO A 59 -3.79 -1.70 0.86
CA PRO A 59 -3.28 -1.66 2.23
C PRO A 59 -3.76 -0.39 2.93
N ILE A 60 -4.08 -0.50 4.21
CA ILE A 60 -4.47 0.63 5.04
C ILE A 60 -3.33 0.95 5.99
N ALA A 61 -2.95 2.22 6.01
CA ALA A 61 -2.01 2.77 6.96
C ALA A 61 -2.71 3.80 7.84
N PHE A 62 -2.50 3.71 9.16
CA PHE A 62 -2.80 4.81 10.07
C PHE A 62 -1.55 5.68 10.23
N ILE A 63 -1.66 6.95 9.82
CA ILE A 63 -0.54 7.90 9.78
C ILE A 63 -0.72 8.94 10.89
N SER A 64 0.35 9.22 11.63
CA SER A 64 0.40 10.31 12.63
C SER A 64 1.57 11.24 12.34
N THR A 65 1.36 12.56 12.37
CA THR A 65 2.38 13.61 12.12
C THR A 65 2.57 14.53 13.35
N ARG A 66 3.37 15.60 13.22
CA ARG A 66 3.48 16.74 14.18
C ARG A 66 4.06 18.01 13.50
N ASP A 67 3.60 19.23 13.83
CA ASP A 67 4.34 20.51 13.57
C ASP A 67 4.94 21.17 14.84
N GLU A 68 5.62 22.32 14.66
CA GLU A 68 6.29 23.12 15.71
C GLU A 68 5.33 23.91 16.64
N ASN A 69 4.04 24.05 16.28
CA ASN A 69 2.97 24.72 17.02
C ASN A 69 1.89 23.75 17.57
N GLY A 70 2.01 22.44 17.34
CA GLY A 70 1.02 21.42 17.69
C GLY A 70 -0.12 21.18 16.68
N VAL A 71 0.03 21.56 15.41
CA VAL A 71 -0.91 21.35 14.30
C VAL A 71 -0.34 20.34 13.29
N ASP A 72 -1.17 19.46 12.72
CA ASP A 72 -0.73 18.41 11.79
C ASP A 72 -0.95 18.78 10.31
N ASN A 73 0.12 18.77 9.52
CA ASN A 73 0.11 18.36 8.11
C ASN A 73 1.55 18.00 7.74
N ILE A 74 1.77 16.90 7.00
CA ILE A 74 3.09 16.34 6.66
C ILE A 74 4.04 17.45 6.19
N SER A 75 4.83 18.00 7.11
CA SER A 75 5.72 19.13 6.86
C SER A 75 7.03 18.59 6.29
N PRO A 76 7.66 19.26 5.32
CA PRO A 76 9.05 18.97 4.98
C PRO A 76 9.87 18.99 6.28
N TYR A 77 10.68 17.95 6.52
CA TYR A 77 11.46 17.70 7.75
C TYR A 77 10.72 17.07 8.95
N SER A 78 9.41 16.85 8.90
CA SER A 78 8.69 16.14 9.97
C SER A 78 8.81 14.62 9.85
N GLY A 79 9.14 13.96 10.96
CA GLY A 79 9.04 12.51 11.09
C GLY A 79 7.60 12.11 11.39
N PHE A 80 7.11 11.06 10.74
CA PHE A 80 5.76 10.54 10.94
C PHE A 80 5.78 9.03 11.15
N THR A 81 4.72 8.47 11.73
CA THR A 81 4.60 7.02 11.88
C THR A 81 3.54 6.46 10.95
N VAL A 82 3.82 5.28 10.41
CA VAL A 82 2.91 4.50 9.56
C VAL A 82 2.62 3.20 10.27
N ASN A 83 1.37 2.98 10.64
CA ASN A 83 0.96 1.81 11.44
C ASN A 83 0.12 0.87 10.59
N ILE A 84 0.53 -0.40 10.50
CA ILE A 84 -0.24 -1.41 9.78
C ILE A 84 -1.46 -1.78 10.61
N VAL A 85 -2.61 -1.74 9.97
CA VAL A 85 -3.90 -2.00 10.61
C VAL A 85 -4.17 -3.49 10.65
N SER A 86 -4.40 -3.99 11.86
CA SER A 86 -4.85 -5.36 12.10
C SER A 86 -6.32 -5.35 12.49
N GLU A 87 -6.98 -6.46 12.21
CA GLU A 87 -8.41 -6.65 12.48
C GLU A 87 -8.89 -6.22 13.89
N PRO A 88 -8.16 -6.49 15.00
CA PRO A 88 -8.68 -6.20 16.34
C PRO A 88 -8.95 -4.73 16.65
N PHE A 89 -8.35 -3.80 15.90
CA PHE A 89 -8.51 -2.35 16.13
C PHE A 89 -9.00 -1.60 14.89
N LEU A 90 -9.60 -2.32 13.93
CA LEU A 90 -10.11 -1.75 12.69
C LEU A 90 -11.21 -0.70 12.94
N GLU A 91 -12.09 -0.93 13.91
CA GLU A 91 -13.19 0.00 14.21
C GLU A 91 -12.66 1.35 14.70
N GLN A 92 -11.59 1.35 15.49
CA GLN A 92 -10.91 2.53 15.99
C GLN A 92 -10.24 3.30 14.86
N VAL A 93 -9.59 2.60 13.92
CA VAL A 93 -9.05 3.24 12.71
C VAL A 93 -10.17 3.80 11.83
N ASN A 94 -11.32 3.13 11.75
CA ASN A 94 -12.45 3.69 11.01
C ASN A 94 -13.04 4.91 11.73
N ALA A 95 -13.02 4.95 13.07
CA ALA A 95 -13.47 6.11 13.84
C ALA A 95 -12.55 7.33 13.68
N SER A 96 -11.26 7.13 13.41
CA SER A 96 -10.34 8.24 13.10
C SER A 96 -10.56 8.86 11.72
N ALA A 97 -11.40 8.26 10.86
CA ALA A 97 -11.74 8.82 9.55
C ALA A 97 -12.94 9.79 9.60
N VAL A 98 -13.39 10.18 10.80
CA VAL A 98 -14.40 11.22 11.00
C VAL A 98 -13.79 12.57 10.63
N ASP A 99 -14.58 13.43 9.97
CA ASP A 99 -14.22 14.83 9.70
C ASP A 99 -14.17 15.63 11.02
N ALA A 100 -13.07 15.48 11.75
CA ALA A 100 -12.84 16.14 13.02
C ALA A 100 -12.70 17.67 12.82
N PRO A 101 -13.25 18.49 13.74
CA PRO A 101 -13.02 19.93 13.71
C PRO A 101 -11.53 20.28 13.81
N PHE A 102 -11.13 21.42 13.24
CA PHE A 102 -9.76 21.91 13.34
C PHE A 102 -9.30 22.04 14.80
N GLY A 103 -8.10 21.55 15.11
CA GLY A 103 -7.53 21.54 16.46
C GLY A 103 -8.02 20.40 17.36
N PHE A 104 -8.90 19.52 16.87
CA PHE A 104 -9.32 18.33 17.59
C PHE A 104 -8.58 17.09 17.10
N SER A 105 -7.86 16.44 18.00
CA SER A 105 -7.02 15.29 17.64
C SER A 105 -7.86 14.01 17.50
N GLU A 106 -7.70 13.31 16.40
CA GLU A 106 -8.35 12.02 16.12
C GLU A 106 -7.97 10.94 17.15
N TRP A 107 -6.84 11.11 17.85
CA TRP A 107 -6.43 10.28 18.98
C TRP A 107 -7.50 10.20 20.07
N GLU A 108 -8.21 11.30 20.34
CA GLU A 108 -9.28 11.35 21.33
C GLU A 108 -10.54 10.59 20.88
N LEU A 109 -10.80 10.55 19.57
CA LEU A 109 -11.93 9.83 18.98
C LEU A 109 -11.70 8.33 18.92
N CYS A 110 -10.54 7.92 18.40
CA CYS A 110 -10.26 6.52 18.13
C CYS A 110 -9.90 5.74 19.39
N ARG A 111 -9.49 6.42 20.47
CA ARG A 111 -9.07 5.81 21.75
C ARG A 111 -7.94 4.79 21.60
N LEU A 112 -7.12 4.93 20.56
CA LEU A 112 -5.89 4.17 20.40
C LEU A 112 -4.83 4.67 21.37
N ILE A 113 -3.95 3.78 21.81
CA ILE A 113 -2.93 4.13 22.80
C ILE A 113 -1.66 4.55 22.06
N LYS A 114 -1.17 5.76 22.36
CA LYS A 114 0.14 6.24 21.90
C LYS A 114 1.25 5.39 22.52
N ALA A 115 2.19 4.95 21.70
CA ALA A 115 3.41 4.27 22.12
C ALA A 115 4.65 5.05 21.64
N PRO A 116 5.76 4.97 22.39
CA PRO A 116 6.98 5.69 22.05
C PRO A 116 7.64 5.11 20.79
N THR A 117 8.35 5.99 20.14
CA THR A 117 9.18 5.81 18.95
C THR A 117 10.66 5.97 19.32
N VAL A 118 11.54 5.56 18.41
CA VAL A 118 13.00 5.65 18.57
C VAL A 118 13.56 6.91 17.92
N TRP A 119 13.01 7.31 16.77
CA TRP A 119 13.55 8.38 15.92
C TRP A 119 12.53 9.48 15.61
N ALA A 120 11.29 9.13 15.28
CA ALA A 120 10.24 10.12 14.99
C ALA A 120 9.68 10.73 16.27
N ASP A 121 9.32 12.02 16.25
CA ASP A 121 8.60 12.66 17.37
C ASP A 121 7.13 12.24 17.46
N ALA A 122 6.55 11.85 16.32
CA ALA A 122 5.18 11.38 16.25
C ALA A 122 5.06 10.01 16.95
N PRO A 123 4.08 9.80 17.84
CA PRO A 123 3.88 8.51 18.49
C PRO A 123 3.43 7.45 17.47
N ARG A 124 3.71 6.19 17.78
CA ARG A 124 3.13 5.05 17.06
C ARG A 124 1.88 4.53 17.78
N VAL A 125 1.09 3.70 17.09
CA VAL A 125 -0.08 3.02 17.69
C VAL A 125 0.39 1.79 18.45
N LYS A 126 0.08 1.68 19.75
CA LYS A 126 0.47 0.55 20.60
C LYS A 126 -0.13 -0.77 20.13
N GLU A 127 -1.38 -0.72 19.67
CA GLU A 127 -2.15 -1.86 19.19
C GLU A 127 -1.62 -2.43 17.87
N SER A 128 -0.88 -1.63 17.09
CA SER A 128 -0.30 -2.08 15.84
C SER A 128 0.86 -3.05 16.08
N ALA A 129 0.81 -4.19 15.41
CA ALA A 129 1.87 -5.20 15.47
C ALA A 129 3.08 -4.87 14.58
N PHE A 130 2.91 -3.96 13.63
CA PHE A 130 3.96 -3.49 12.73
C PHE A 130 3.81 -1.99 12.47
N SER A 131 4.80 -1.21 12.91
CA SER A 131 4.84 0.24 12.70
C SER A 131 6.15 0.64 12.05
N MET A 132 6.11 1.65 11.19
CA MET A 132 7.28 2.25 10.57
C MET A 132 7.40 3.69 11.02
N GLU A 133 8.61 4.13 11.31
CA GLU A 133 8.95 5.53 11.47
C GLU A 133 9.55 6.03 10.17
N CYS A 134 8.98 7.10 9.64
CA CYS A 134 9.20 7.55 8.29
C CYS A 134 9.63 9.02 8.26
N GLU A 135 10.60 9.31 7.41
CA GLU A 135 10.97 10.68 7.02
C GLU A 135 10.36 10.98 5.65
N LEU A 136 9.76 12.15 5.47
CA LEU A 136 9.30 12.58 4.15
C LEU A 136 10.48 12.67 3.18
N TYR A 137 10.39 11.96 2.06
CA TYR A 137 11.39 11.99 0.99
C TYR A 137 11.00 12.95 -0.13
N LYS A 138 9.75 12.85 -0.59
CA LYS A 138 9.25 13.63 -1.72
C LYS A 138 7.75 13.77 -1.66
N GLU A 139 7.28 14.97 -1.96
CA GLU A 139 5.88 15.27 -2.22
C GLU A 139 5.67 15.43 -3.73
N ILE A 140 4.63 14.81 -4.26
CA ILE A 140 4.23 14.93 -5.65
C ILE A 140 2.75 15.31 -5.68
N GLU A 141 2.49 16.58 -5.99
CA GLU A 141 1.15 17.06 -6.25
C GLU A 141 0.65 16.56 -7.61
N ILE A 142 -0.55 15.99 -7.62
CA ILE A 142 -1.23 15.54 -8.82
C ILE A 142 -2.25 16.62 -9.20
N ILE A 143 -1.86 17.41 -10.19
CA ILE A 143 -2.68 18.48 -10.76
C ILE A 143 -3.27 17.99 -12.07
N HIS A 144 -4.58 18.10 -12.21
CA HIS A 144 -5.25 17.70 -13.43
C HIS A 144 -4.74 18.55 -14.63
N PRO A 145 -4.29 17.93 -15.74
CA PRO A 145 -3.56 18.63 -16.80
C PRO A 145 -4.39 19.73 -17.47
N THR A 146 -5.69 19.49 -17.67
CA THR A 146 -6.63 20.45 -18.28
C THR A 146 -7.23 21.44 -17.28
N THR A 147 -7.87 20.97 -16.22
CA THR A 147 -8.60 21.84 -15.28
C THR A 147 -7.68 22.61 -14.32
N LYS A 148 -6.40 22.23 -14.23
CA LYS A 148 -5.40 22.78 -13.29
C LYS A 148 -5.80 22.68 -11.81
N LYS A 149 -6.83 21.90 -11.49
CA LYS A 149 -7.23 21.61 -10.12
C LYS A 149 -6.29 20.58 -9.51
N HIS A 150 -5.92 20.81 -8.26
CA HIS A 150 -5.29 19.79 -7.43
C HIS A 150 -6.27 18.64 -7.21
N THR A 151 -5.81 17.40 -7.34
CA THR A 151 -6.65 16.20 -7.24
C THR A 151 -6.20 15.25 -6.14
N ALA A 152 -4.89 15.13 -5.93
CA ALA A 152 -4.31 14.30 -4.89
C ALA A 152 -2.86 14.74 -4.66
N THR A 153 -2.31 14.36 -3.51
CA THR A 153 -0.86 14.45 -3.26
C THR A 153 -0.34 13.06 -2.94
N THR A 154 0.78 12.69 -3.58
CA THR A 154 1.50 11.46 -3.26
C THR A 154 2.72 11.79 -2.42
N TYR A 155 2.80 11.19 -1.23
CA TYR A 155 3.96 11.28 -0.36
C TYR A 155 4.82 10.02 -0.52
N MET A 156 6.10 10.23 -0.84
CA MET A 156 7.13 9.20 -0.78
C MET A 156 7.96 9.42 0.48
N ALA A 157 8.30 8.34 1.19
CA ALA A 157 8.98 8.43 2.46
C ALA A 157 10.07 7.37 2.63
N LEU A 158 11.10 7.73 3.38
CA LEU A 158 12.18 6.83 3.78
C LEU A 158 11.86 6.21 5.14
N VAL A 159 11.87 4.88 5.22
CA VAL A 159 11.71 4.16 6.49
C VAL A 159 13.02 4.26 7.27
N LYS A 160 12.95 4.83 8.48
CA LYS A 160 14.09 4.99 9.40
C LYS A 160 14.14 3.89 10.44
N HIS A 161 13.00 3.54 11.02
CA HIS A 161 12.88 2.47 12.00
C HIS A 161 11.62 1.65 11.75
N VAL A 162 11.68 0.37 12.13
CA VAL A 162 10.54 -0.55 12.07
C VAL A 162 10.36 -1.17 13.44
N HIS A 163 9.13 -1.16 13.93
CA HIS A 163 8.70 -1.83 15.15
C HIS A 163 7.91 -3.06 14.75
N VAL A 164 8.32 -4.21 15.26
CA VAL A 164 7.61 -5.47 15.07
C VAL A 164 7.35 -6.09 16.43
N ARG A 165 6.10 -6.52 16.69
CA ARG A 165 5.77 -7.23 17.91
C ARG A 165 6.45 -8.62 17.91
N ASN A 166 7.09 -8.99 19.02
CA ASN A 166 7.94 -10.19 19.11
C ASN A 166 7.23 -11.51 18.78
N ASP A 167 5.91 -11.58 18.95
CA ASP A 167 5.09 -12.75 18.64
C ASP A 167 4.67 -12.83 17.16
N MET A 168 5.01 -11.85 16.33
CA MET A 168 4.71 -11.84 14.89
C MET A 168 5.72 -12.63 14.06
N TRP A 169 6.88 -12.99 14.62
CA TRP A 169 7.90 -13.73 13.90
C TRP A 169 7.52 -15.22 13.77
N ASN A 170 7.75 -15.78 12.59
CA ASN A 170 7.83 -17.22 12.41
C ASN A 170 9.27 -17.73 12.53
N GLU A 171 9.44 -19.05 12.53
CA GLU A 171 10.74 -19.73 12.67
C GLU A 171 11.75 -19.35 11.57
N ARG A 172 11.29 -18.76 10.46
CA ARG A 172 12.12 -18.32 9.34
C ARG A 172 12.55 -16.86 9.43
N GLY A 173 12.16 -16.14 10.49
CA GLY A 173 12.43 -14.71 10.65
C GLY A 173 11.53 -13.81 9.78
N ASN A 174 10.42 -14.34 9.26
CA ASN A 174 9.43 -13.56 8.52
C ASN A 174 8.23 -13.21 9.40
N ILE A 175 7.52 -12.15 9.02
CA ILE A 175 6.24 -11.79 9.64
C ILE A 175 5.19 -12.85 9.30
N GLU A 176 4.58 -13.41 10.33
CA GLU A 176 3.53 -14.40 10.23
C GLU A 176 2.19 -13.71 9.97
N LEU A 177 1.76 -13.71 8.71
CA LEU A 177 0.53 -13.03 8.26
C LEU A 177 -0.71 -13.49 9.01
N THR A 178 -0.78 -14.79 9.36
CA THR A 178 -1.90 -15.36 10.11
C THR A 178 -2.03 -14.76 11.53
N ARG A 179 -0.92 -14.31 12.11
CA ARG A 179 -0.89 -13.61 13.42
C ARG A 179 -1.09 -12.11 13.26
N LEU A 180 -0.51 -11.51 12.21
CA LEU A 180 -0.64 -10.09 11.92
C LEU A 180 -2.10 -9.71 11.60
N ARG A 181 -2.86 -10.60 10.95
CA ARG A 181 -4.26 -10.40 10.53
C ARG A 181 -4.48 -9.01 9.91
N PRO A 182 -3.69 -8.63 8.90
CA PRO A 182 -3.81 -7.30 8.31
C PRO A 182 -5.16 -7.19 7.59
N VAL A 183 -5.72 -5.98 7.61
CA VAL A 183 -6.95 -5.66 6.90
C VAL A 183 -6.65 -4.73 5.73
N SER A 184 -7.44 -4.88 4.68
CA SER A 184 -7.34 -4.07 3.47
C SER A 184 -8.65 -3.36 3.20
N ARG A 185 -8.58 -2.19 2.56
CA ARG A 185 -9.76 -1.51 2.06
C ARG A 185 -10.13 -2.09 0.71
N SER A 186 -11.39 -2.47 0.55
CA SER A 186 -11.94 -2.97 -0.70
C SER A 186 -12.89 -1.94 -1.31
N GLY A 187 -13.63 -2.30 -2.37
CA GLY A 187 -14.63 -1.43 -2.95
C GLY A 187 -15.67 -0.96 -1.91
N ASP A 188 -16.16 0.26 -2.08
CA ASP A 188 -17.17 0.89 -1.22
C ASP A 188 -16.72 1.04 0.26
N ILE A 189 -17.60 0.74 1.21
CA ILE A 189 -17.33 0.76 2.65
C ILE A 189 -16.73 -0.56 3.18
N SER A 190 -16.40 -1.48 2.28
CA SER A 190 -15.99 -2.83 2.65
C SER A 190 -14.52 -2.91 3.05
N PHE A 191 -14.25 -3.66 4.11
CA PHE A 191 -12.92 -4.10 4.49
C PHE A 191 -12.79 -5.60 4.25
N THR A 192 -11.61 -6.06 3.84
CA THR A 192 -11.32 -7.48 3.65
C THR A 192 -10.17 -7.92 4.54
N ARG A 193 -10.31 -9.13 5.10
CA ARG A 193 -9.20 -9.84 5.72
C ARG A 193 -8.30 -10.38 4.62
N THR A 194 -7.00 -10.45 4.86
CA THR A 194 -6.13 -11.30 4.04
C THR A 194 -6.62 -12.75 4.18
N GLY A 195 -7.06 -13.34 3.07
CA GLY A 195 -7.53 -14.71 2.99
C GLY A 195 -6.38 -15.72 2.97
N ASP A 196 -6.56 -16.80 2.20
CA ASP A 196 -5.56 -17.87 2.13
C ASP A 196 -4.25 -17.39 1.49
N GLY A 197 -3.15 -17.58 2.21
CA GLY A 197 -1.81 -17.32 1.70
C GLY A 197 -1.33 -18.47 0.82
N LEU A 198 -1.09 -18.19 -0.45
CA LEU A 198 -0.44 -19.14 -1.35
C LEU A 198 1.07 -18.86 -1.39
N ARG A 199 1.87 -19.90 -1.18
CA ARG A 199 3.31 -19.81 -1.37
C ARG A 199 3.65 -20.24 -2.80
N VAL A 200 3.95 -19.26 -3.63
CA VAL A 200 4.43 -19.48 -5.00
C VAL A 200 5.90 -19.07 -5.05
N LEU A 201 6.77 -19.98 -5.49
CA LEU A 201 8.17 -19.65 -5.71
C LEU A 201 8.29 -18.83 -6.99
N ARG A 202 9.04 -17.71 -6.92
CA ARG A 202 9.37 -16.95 -8.12
C ARG A 202 10.27 -17.80 -9.02
N PRO A 203 9.89 -18.07 -10.28
CA PRO A 203 10.77 -18.73 -11.23
C PRO A 203 12.03 -17.89 -11.43
N GLN A 204 13.20 -18.55 -11.40
CA GLN A 204 14.48 -17.88 -11.64
C GLN A 204 14.92 -18.21 -13.05
N SER A 205 15.08 -17.18 -13.89
CA SER A 205 15.50 -17.34 -15.29
C SER A 205 16.71 -18.27 -15.44
N ALA A 206 17.73 -18.08 -14.59
CA ALA A 206 18.94 -18.90 -14.56
C ALA A 206 18.71 -20.42 -14.34
N LYS A 207 17.60 -20.80 -13.68
CA LYS A 207 17.24 -22.20 -13.44
C LYS A 207 16.32 -22.78 -14.52
N GLU A 208 15.66 -21.91 -15.29
CA GLU A 208 14.67 -22.26 -16.30
C GLU A 208 15.18 -22.04 -17.73
N GLU A 209 16.45 -21.64 -17.93
CA GLU A 209 16.98 -21.26 -19.24
C GLU A 209 16.74 -22.32 -20.32
N GLY A 210 16.92 -23.60 -20.00
CA GLY A 210 16.68 -24.71 -20.93
C GLY A 210 15.20 -24.82 -21.34
N ASN A 211 14.29 -24.66 -20.37
CA ASN A 211 12.85 -24.72 -20.60
C ASN A 211 12.36 -23.49 -21.38
N VAL A 212 12.86 -22.30 -21.05
CA VAL A 212 12.57 -21.06 -21.77
C VAL A 212 13.08 -21.14 -23.21
N ARG A 213 14.32 -21.59 -23.44
CA ARG A 213 14.86 -21.74 -24.81
C ARG A 213 14.06 -22.73 -25.64
N THR A 214 13.67 -23.87 -25.06
CA THR A 214 12.84 -24.87 -25.74
C THR A 214 11.46 -24.31 -26.08
N PHE A 215 10.84 -23.57 -25.16
CA PHE A 215 9.56 -22.90 -25.38
C PHE A 215 9.64 -21.84 -26.50
N MET A 216 10.70 -21.02 -26.48
CA MET A 216 10.95 -19.99 -27.50
C MET A 216 11.18 -20.61 -28.88
N GLN A 217 11.83 -21.77 -28.96
CA GLN A 217 12.01 -22.50 -30.21
C GLN A 217 10.68 -23.01 -30.76
N LYS A 218 9.83 -23.64 -29.92
CA LYS A 218 8.49 -24.08 -30.33
C LYS A 218 7.61 -22.93 -30.82
N LEU A 219 7.66 -21.79 -30.14
CA LEU A 219 6.95 -20.59 -30.57
C LEU A 219 7.39 -20.13 -31.98
N LYS A 220 8.68 -20.23 -32.32
CA LYS A 220 9.17 -19.93 -33.67
C LYS A 220 8.68 -20.93 -34.72
N GLU A 221 8.64 -22.21 -34.36
CA GLU A 221 8.18 -23.30 -35.25
C GLU A 221 6.67 -23.22 -35.54
N GLU A 222 5.88 -22.74 -34.58
CA GLU A 222 4.41 -22.58 -34.72
C GLU A 222 3.99 -21.25 -35.40
N GLY A 223 4.94 -20.47 -35.91
CA GLY A 223 4.67 -19.18 -36.57
C GLY A 223 4.37 -18.03 -35.60
N GLY A 224 4.76 -18.17 -34.33
CA GLY A 224 4.69 -17.13 -33.32
C GLY A 224 5.72 -16.00 -33.54
N VAL A 225 5.54 -14.91 -32.80
CA VAL A 225 6.35 -13.68 -32.89
C VAL A 225 7.84 -13.97 -32.70
N ASP A 226 8.71 -13.48 -33.60
CA ASP A 226 10.15 -13.55 -33.39
C ASP A 226 10.58 -12.63 -32.24
N VAL A 227 10.82 -13.28 -31.10
CA VAL A 227 11.25 -12.67 -29.84
C VAL A 227 12.68 -12.14 -29.90
N SER A 228 13.41 -12.35 -31.00
CA SER A 228 14.74 -11.75 -31.21
C SER A 228 14.69 -10.27 -31.63
N GLU A 229 13.59 -9.82 -32.23
CA GLU A 229 13.38 -8.41 -32.64
C GLU A 229 12.77 -7.55 -31.52
N HIS A 230 12.08 -8.19 -30.57
CA HIS A 230 11.49 -7.51 -29.43
C HIS A 230 12.56 -7.35 -28.36
N GLY A 231 13.28 -6.22 -28.40
CA GLY A 231 14.20 -5.82 -27.34
C GLY A 231 13.56 -6.06 -25.97
N ARG A 232 14.33 -6.59 -25.01
CA ARG A 232 13.85 -6.97 -23.68
C ARG A 232 12.85 -5.93 -23.18
N THR A 233 11.58 -6.29 -23.08
CA THR A 233 10.69 -5.57 -22.18
C THR A 233 11.16 -6.00 -20.79
N GLU A 234 12.13 -5.26 -20.23
CA GLU A 234 12.59 -5.50 -18.87
C GLU A 234 11.41 -5.25 -17.93
N VAL A 235 10.67 -6.31 -17.62
CA VAL A 235 9.76 -6.32 -16.50
C VAL A 235 10.66 -6.34 -15.26
N HIS A 236 11.08 -5.17 -14.79
CA HIS A 236 11.83 -5.01 -13.54
C HIS A 236 10.94 -5.44 -12.36
N GLY A 237 10.80 -6.75 -12.17
CA GLY A 237 10.33 -7.31 -10.92
C GLY A 237 11.44 -7.13 -9.91
N THR A 238 11.29 -6.13 -9.04
CA THR A 238 12.16 -5.80 -7.90
C THR A 238 12.48 -7.05 -7.06
N GLY A 239 13.56 -7.73 -7.44
CA GLY A 239 14.24 -8.74 -6.64
C GLY A 239 15.58 -8.13 -6.26
N GLY A 240 15.74 -7.77 -4.99
CA GLY A 240 16.95 -7.14 -4.50
C GLY A 240 18.17 -8.03 -4.68
N HIS A 241 19.19 -7.50 -5.35
CA HIS A 241 20.60 -7.64 -5.00
C HIS A 241 21.35 -6.44 -5.62
N MET A 242 21.63 -5.44 -4.78
CA MET A 242 22.63 -4.40 -5.05
C MET A 242 24.01 -5.01 -4.85
N THR A 243 24.76 -5.22 -5.93
CA THR A 243 26.22 -5.35 -5.88
C THR A 243 26.81 -4.83 -7.20
N GLY A 244 27.71 -3.86 -7.09
CA GLY A 244 28.75 -3.60 -8.08
C GLY A 244 28.42 -2.56 -9.15
N TRP A 245 28.75 -1.29 -8.87
CA TRP A 245 29.17 -0.37 -9.93
C TRP A 245 30.55 -0.83 -10.41
N GLU A 246 30.64 -1.44 -11.59
CA GLU A 246 31.91 -1.66 -12.26
C GLU A 246 32.17 -0.52 -13.25
N HIS A 247 33.37 0.06 -13.11
CA HIS A 247 33.97 1.04 -13.99
C HIS A 247 33.99 0.56 -15.45
N THR A 248 33.56 1.42 -16.38
CA THR A 248 34.02 1.36 -17.77
C THR A 248 34.91 2.56 -18.05
N GLU A 249 36.17 2.25 -18.35
CA GLU A 249 37.22 3.15 -18.81
C GLU A 249 36.85 3.81 -20.16
N GLY A 250 37.34 5.04 -20.38
CA GLY A 250 37.76 5.50 -21.71
C GLY A 250 37.04 6.71 -22.33
N GLY A 251 37.60 7.91 -22.14
CA GLY A 251 37.34 9.08 -23.00
C GLY A 251 37.93 10.39 -22.43
N PRO A 252 38.88 11.06 -23.12
CA PRO A 252 39.73 12.08 -22.51
C PRO A 252 39.03 13.42 -22.26
N CYS A 253 39.40 14.01 -21.13
CA CYS A 253 38.98 15.31 -20.62
C CYS A 253 39.60 16.45 -21.43
N GLU A 254 38.79 17.23 -22.15
CA GLU A 254 39.17 18.56 -22.61
C GLU A 254 38.82 19.59 -21.54
N GLN A 255 39.85 20.11 -20.90
CA GLN A 255 39.81 21.26 -19.99
C GLN A 255 39.46 22.54 -20.77
N ARG A 256 38.54 23.35 -20.25
CA ARG A 256 38.53 24.80 -20.48
C ARG A 256 38.26 25.56 -19.18
N PRO A 257 38.80 26.78 -19.07
CA PRO A 257 39.36 27.28 -17.83
C PRO A 257 38.43 28.24 -17.05
N CYS A 258 38.66 28.23 -15.74
CA CYS A 258 38.36 29.20 -14.68
C CYS A 258 37.03 29.95 -14.71
#